data_AF-A0A2H6BCA2-F1
#
_entry.id   AF-A0A2H6BCA2-F1
#
_cell.length_a   1.000
_cell.length_b   1.000
_cell.length_c   1.000
_cell.angle_alpha   90.00
_cell.angle_beta   90.00
_cell.angle_gamma   90.00
#
_symmetry.space_group_name_H-M   'P 1'
#
loop_
_entity.id
_entity.type
_entity.pdbx_description
1 polymer ?
#
loop_
_entity_poly.entity_id
_entity_poly.type
_entity_poly.pdbx_seq_one_letter_code
_entity_poly.pdbx_strand_id
1 'polypeptide(L)'
;MTSQSFLVERPSARRPRAKLRLVRLHLAREPRHPTGSEVHGYAFVSPLDRHGMLDPSLWRKERARCRVVRFWAGEQALFGLLKHRAGGAGGSTWVFDFDPDRSDDDDTGHRLDAHRFRTNEYVTLEHEGEPHVFRVASVDDFAPEDRLAALTAPYPTSSRRTPSAA
;
A
#
# COMPACT_ATOMS: atom_id res chain seq x y z
N MET A 1 -49.39 5.72 -34.58
CA MET A 1 -47.96 5.37 -34.72
C MET A 1 -47.18 6.25 -33.76
N THR A 2 -46.84 5.76 -32.58
CA THR A 2 -45.97 6.48 -31.65
C THR A 2 -45.03 5.46 -31.02
N SER A 3 -43.82 5.33 -31.60
CA SER A 3 -42.74 4.52 -31.04
C SER A 3 -42.21 5.20 -29.79
N GLN A 4 -42.32 4.54 -28.64
CA GLN A 4 -41.66 4.95 -27.42
C GLN A 4 -40.29 4.27 -27.38
N SER A 5 -39.23 5.05 -27.61
CA SER A 5 -37.86 4.59 -27.48
C SER A 5 -37.52 4.40 -25.99
N PHE A 6 -37.44 3.14 -25.55
CA PHE A 6 -36.87 2.81 -24.25
C PHE A 6 -35.35 2.84 -24.36
N LEU A 7 -34.75 3.88 -23.78
CA LEU A 7 -33.31 3.94 -23.53
C LEU A 7 -33.00 2.92 -22.43
N VAL A 8 -32.53 1.74 -22.83
CA VAL A 8 -31.99 0.75 -21.88
C VAL A 8 -30.75 1.35 -21.24
N GLU A 9 -30.86 1.82 -20.01
CA GLU A 9 -29.71 2.11 -19.17
C GLU A 9 -28.89 0.82 -19.06
N ARG A 10 -27.73 0.80 -19.72
CA ARG A 10 -26.77 -0.29 -19.55
C ARG A 10 -26.40 -0.35 -18.07
N PRO A 11 -26.50 -1.51 -17.38
CA PRO A 11 -26.00 -1.62 -16.03
C PRO A 11 -24.52 -1.23 -16.07
N SER A 12 -24.18 -0.13 -15.40
CA SER A 12 -22.79 0.30 -15.23
C SER A 12 -22.01 -0.90 -14.71
N ALA A 13 -21.09 -1.43 -15.52
CA ALA A 13 -20.23 -2.54 -15.14
C ALA A 13 -19.69 -2.24 -13.74
N ARG A 14 -20.00 -3.10 -12.75
CA ARG A 14 -19.56 -2.93 -11.36
C ARG A 14 -18.05 -2.68 -11.41
N ARG A 15 -17.62 -1.45 -11.12
CA ARG A 15 -16.19 -1.13 -11.01
C ARG A 15 -15.61 -2.13 -10.01
N PRO A 16 -14.50 -2.82 -10.33
CA PRO A 16 -13.83 -3.65 -9.35
C PRO A 16 -13.55 -2.78 -8.13
N ARG A 17 -14.09 -3.20 -6.98
CA ARG A 17 -13.95 -2.46 -5.73
C ARG A 17 -12.48 -2.53 -5.32
N ALA A 18 -12.01 -1.45 -4.68
CA ALA A 18 -10.72 -1.50 -4.01
C ALA A 18 -10.66 -2.74 -3.10
N LYS A 19 -9.45 -3.29 -2.95
CA LYS A 19 -9.19 -4.45 -2.11
C LYS A 19 -7.89 -4.25 -1.35
N LEU A 20 -7.75 -4.95 -0.23
CA LEU A 20 -6.50 -4.96 0.51
C LEU A 20 -5.44 -5.70 -0.29
N ARG A 21 -4.25 -5.10 -0.35
CA ARG A 21 -3.08 -5.59 -1.05
C ARG A 21 -1.89 -5.48 -0.13
N LEU A 22 -0.99 -6.45 -0.23
CA LEU A 22 0.31 -6.40 0.42
C LEU A 22 1.31 -5.81 -0.57
N VAL A 23 1.86 -4.65 -0.23
CA VAL A 23 2.82 -3.92 -1.04
C VAL A 23 4.20 -4.05 -0.39
N ARG A 24 5.21 -4.40 -1.18
CA ARG A 24 6.61 -4.40 -0.76
C ARG A 24 7.40 -3.35 -1.53
N LEU A 25 8.14 -2.53 -0.81
CA LEU A 25 8.98 -1.45 -1.30
C LEU A 25 10.44 -1.77 -0.96
N HIS A 26 11.32 -1.69 -1.95
CA HIS A 26 12.77 -1.82 -1.77
C HIS A 26 13.43 -0.49 -2.08
N LEU A 27 14.45 -0.12 -1.31
CA LEU A 27 15.21 1.11 -1.53
C LEU A 27 15.79 1.11 -2.95
N ALA A 28 15.51 2.17 -3.69
CA ALA A 28 16.05 2.34 -5.04
C ALA A 28 17.52 2.77 -4.98
N ARG A 29 18.12 3.01 -6.15
CA ARG A 29 19.53 3.41 -6.24
C ARG A 29 19.70 4.82 -5.66
N GLU A 30 20.68 4.96 -4.77
CA GLU A 30 21.07 6.24 -4.17
C GLU A 30 22.56 6.23 -3.80
N PRO A 31 23.19 7.36 -3.42
CA PRO A 31 24.64 7.43 -3.23
C PRO A 31 25.25 6.37 -2.29
N ARG A 32 24.55 6.00 -1.20
CA ARG A 32 24.98 4.95 -0.26
C ARG A 32 24.59 3.53 -0.71
N HIS A 33 23.67 3.41 -1.65
CA HIS A 33 23.17 2.16 -2.20
C HIS A 33 23.11 2.22 -3.73
N PRO A 34 24.26 2.18 -4.43
CA PRO A 34 24.32 2.42 -5.89
C PRO A 34 23.56 1.37 -6.70
N THR A 35 23.36 0.17 -6.15
CA THR A 35 22.56 -0.91 -6.75
C THR A 35 21.12 -0.95 -6.24
N GLY A 36 20.74 -0.05 -5.33
CA GLY A 36 19.56 -0.20 -4.46
C GLY A 36 19.78 -1.23 -3.37
N SER A 37 18.75 -1.49 -2.57
CA SER A 37 18.79 -2.49 -1.51
C SER A 37 17.45 -3.19 -1.33
N GLU A 38 17.47 -4.52 -1.36
CA GLU A 38 16.31 -5.37 -1.09
C GLU A 38 16.12 -5.65 0.41
N VAL A 39 17.09 -5.24 1.23
CA VAL A 39 17.11 -5.42 2.69
C VAL A 39 16.88 -4.09 3.43
N HIS A 40 16.57 -3.02 2.70
CA HIS A 40 16.14 -1.72 3.21
C HIS A 40 14.81 -1.36 2.56
N GLY A 41 13.75 -1.20 3.36
CA GLY A 41 12.45 -0.78 2.82
C GLY A 41 11.27 -1.08 3.72
N TYR A 42 10.10 -1.17 3.08
CA TYR A 42 8.81 -1.28 3.76
C TYR A 42 7.97 -2.40 3.16
N ALA A 43 7.18 -3.05 4.00
CA ALA A 43 6.08 -3.90 3.57
C ALA A 43 4.80 -3.44 4.29
N PHE A 44 3.71 -3.25 3.57
CA PHE A 44 2.48 -2.76 4.19
C PHE A 44 1.23 -3.26 3.49
N VAL A 45 0.17 -3.42 4.28
CA VAL A 45 -1.17 -3.70 3.79
C VAL A 45 -1.86 -2.38 3.50
N SER A 46 -2.34 -2.23 2.27
CA SER A 46 -3.08 -1.04 1.86
C SER A 46 -4.28 -1.39 0.99
N PRO A 47 -5.37 -0.60 1.08
CA PRO A 47 -6.47 -0.70 0.14
C PRO A 47 -6.08 -0.01 -1.16
N LEU A 48 -5.97 -0.78 -2.24
CA LEU A 48 -5.68 -0.27 -3.57
C LEU A 48 -6.89 -0.42 -4.50
N ASP A 49 -7.15 0.61 -5.29
CA ASP A 49 -8.12 0.56 -6.37
C ASP A 49 -7.57 -0.19 -7.60
N ARG A 50 -8.38 -0.32 -8.66
CA ARG A 50 -7.95 -1.00 -9.91
C ARG A 50 -6.78 -0.32 -10.62
N HIS A 51 -6.49 0.93 -10.29
CA HIS A 51 -5.40 1.69 -10.87
C HIS A 51 -4.12 1.55 -10.05
N GLY A 52 -4.18 0.98 -8.85
CA GLY A 52 -3.06 0.91 -7.90
C GLY A 52 -2.97 2.16 -7.03
N MET A 53 -4.03 2.96 -6.95
CA MET A 53 -4.09 4.13 -6.08
C MET A 53 -4.62 3.74 -4.70
N LEU A 54 -4.16 4.41 -3.64
CA LEU A 54 -4.72 4.24 -2.30
C LEU A 54 -6.20 4.66 -2.26
N ASP A 55 -7.04 3.85 -1.63
CA ASP A 55 -8.48 4.13 -1.49
C ASP A 55 -8.83 4.57 -0.04
N PRO A 56 -9.09 5.86 0.20
CA PRO A 56 -9.44 6.37 1.53
C PRO A 56 -10.72 5.78 2.11
N SER A 57 -11.67 5.39 1.25
CA SER A 57 -13.01 4.95 1.68
C SER A 57 -12.96 3.53 2.25
N LEU A 58 -12.20 2.65 1.62
CA LEU A 58 -11.93 1.30 2.11
C LEU A 58 -10.96 1.35 3.28
N TRP A 59 -9.96 2.23 3.25
CA TRP A 59 -9.07 2.43 4.40
C TRP A 59 -9.85 2.74 5.68
N ARG A 60 -10.81 3.67 5.65
CA ARG A 60 -11.62 3.99 6.83
C ARG A 60 -12.31 2.77 7.44
N LYS A 61 -12.70 1.80 6.61
CA LYS A 61 -13.38 0.55 7.03
C LYS A 61 -12.41 -0.50 7.54
N GLU A 62 -11.23 -0.58 6.93
CA GLU A 62 -10.25 -1.67 7.15
C GLU A 62 -8.96 -1.20 7.85
N ARG A 63 -8.93 0.03 8.41
CA ARG A 63 -7.71 0.65 8.98
C ARG A 63 -6.96 -0.22 9.98
N ALA A 64 -7.67 -1.02 10.77
CA ALA A 64 -7.06 -1.94 11.75
C ALA A 64 -6.19 -3.05 11.13
N ARG A 65 -6.41 -3.33 9.84
CA ARG A 65 -5.66 -4.32 9.04
C ARG A 65 -4.56 -3.69 8.21
N CYS A 66 -4.51 -2.37 8.09
CA CYS A 66 -3.51 -1.66 7.29
C CYS A 66 -2.19 -1.53 8.08
N ARG A 67 -1.52 -2.65 8.29
CA ARG A 67 -0.25 -2.75 9.04
C ARG A 67 0.92 -2.40 8.13
N VAL A 68 1.98 -1.81 8.71
CA VAL A 68 3.27 -1.57 8.03
C VAL A 68 4.40 -2.21 8.83
N VAL A 69 5.43 -2.65 8.12
CA VAL A 69 6.73 -3.06 8.65
C VAL A 69 7.81 -2.28 7.93
N ARG A 70 8.71 -1.65 8.69
CA ARG A 70 10.02 -1.20 8.20
C ARG A 70 11.03 -2.30 8.48
N PHE A 71 11.83 -2.65 7.47
CA PHE A 71 12.93 -3.59 7.63
C PHE A 71 14.23 -2.93 7.14
N TRP A 72 15.27 -3.06 7.96
CA TRP A 72 16.59 -2.56 7.65
C TRP A 72 17.65 -3.58 8.07
N ALA A 73 18.63 -3.86 7.21
CA ALA A 73 19.63 -4.88 7.51
C ALA A 73 20.45 -4.48 8.74
N GLY A 74 20.49 -5.35 9.75
CA GLY A 74 21.19 -5.10 11.00
C GLY A 74 20.35 -4.38 12.06
N GLU A 75 19.09 -4.04 11.76
CA GLU A 75 18.15 -3.44 12.70
C GLU A 75 16.98 -4.37 13.02
N GLN A 76 16.34 -4.13 14.16
CA GLN A 76 15.06 -4.77 14.46
C GLN A 76 13.97 -4.17 13.57
N ALA A 77 13.09 -5.03 13.06
CA ALA A 77 11.95 -4.58 12.27
C ALA A 77 11.01 -3.72 13.13
N LEU A 78 10.59 -2.57 12.58
CA LEU A 78 9.60 -1.69 13.22
C LEU A 78 8.22 -1.98 12.65
N PHE A 79 7.21 -2.08 13.51
CA PHE A 79 5.83 -2.41 13.14
C PHE A 79 4.91 -1.24 13.45
N GLY A 80 4.03 -0.92 12.51
CA GLY A 80 3.16 0.26 12.61
C GLY A 80 1.84 0.09 11.88
N LEU A 81 1.18 1.22 11.64
CA LEU A 81 -0.05 1.34 10.87
C LEU A 81 0.08 2.36 9.74
N LEU A 82 -0.50 2.04 8.59
CA LEU A 82 -0.77 3.02 7.55
C LEU A 82 -1.97 3.88 8.00
N LYS A 83 -1.72 5.14 8.30
CA LYS A 83 -2.75 6.13 8.64
C LYS A 83 -3.03 7.05 7.45
N HIS A 84 -4.28 7.48 7.35
CA HIS A 84 -4.72 8.51 6.42
C HIS A 84 -5.25 9.69 7.22
N ARG A 85 -4.54 10.81 7.14
CA ARG A 85 -4.91 12.08 7.79
C ARG A 85 -5.69 12.92 6.77
N ALA A 86 -6.91 13.30 7.13
CA ALA A 86 -7.69 14.19 6.28
C ALA A 86 -7.00 15.56 6.18
N GLY A 87 -6.89 16.07 4.96
CA GLY A 87 -6.15 17.30 4.69
C GLY A 87 -6.90 18.58 4.99
N GLY A 88 -6.17 19.58 5.48
CA GLY A 88 -6.51 21.00 5.32
C GLY A 88 -6.10 21.51 3.93
N ALA A 89 -5.63 22.75 3.83
CA ALA A 89 -5.26 23.40 2.56
C ALA A 89 -4.21 22.64 1.70
N GLY A 90 -3.41 21.76 2.31
CA GLY A 90 -2.38 20.94 1.65
C GLY A 90 -2.85 19.58 1.09
N GLY A 91 -4.13 19.24 1.22
CA GLY A 91 -4.64 17.94 0.79
C GLY A 91 -4.40 16.82 1.82
N SER A 92 -4.99 15.65 1.57
CA SER A 92 -4.90 14.49 2.48
C SER A 92 -3.51 13.85 2.44
N THR A 93 -3.03 13.38 3.59
CA THR A 93 -1.71 12.76 3.73
C THR A 93 -1.83 11.32 4.21
N TRP A 94 -0.94 10.45 3.70
CA TRP A 94 -0.78 9.08 4.17
C TRP A 94 0.54 8.95 4.91
N VAL A 95 0.53 8.28 6.06
CA VAL A 95 1.66 8.23 6.99
C VAL A 95 1.88 6.78 7.44
N PHE A 96 3.14 6.37 7.55
CA PHE A 96 3.53 5.17 8.27
C PHE A 96 3.84 5.55 9.71
N ASP A 97 2.98 5.11 10.63
CA ASP A 97 3.00 5.51 12.03
C ASP A 97 3.42 4.30 12.87
N PHE A 98 4.60 4.38 13.50
CA PHE A 98 5.24 3.28 14.22
C PHE A 98 5.02 3.38 15.73
N ASP A 99 4.92 4.59 16.28
CA ASP A 99 4.49 4.86 17.65
C ASP A 99 3.17 5.66 17.64
N PRO A 100 2.06 5.11 18.18
CA PRO A 100 0.78 5.83 18.20
C PRO A 100 0.76 7.05 19.12
N ASP A 101 1.71 7.16 20.06
CA ASP A 101 1.81 8.22 21.07
C ASP A 101 2.83 9.30 20.67
N ARG A 102 3.55 9.10 19.57
CA ARG A 102 4.54 10.02 19.02
C ARG A 102 4.25 10.29 17.54
N SER A 103 4.88 11.32 17.02
CA SER A 103 4.75 11.69 15.61
C SER A 103 6.06 12.19 15.02
N ASP A 104 7.12 12.28 15.83
CA ASP A 104 8.48 12.61 15.42
C ASP A 104 9.19 11.41 14.76
N ASP A 105 8.63 10.21 14.91
CA ASP A 105 9.06 8.95 14.27
C ASP A 105 8.22 8.58 13.02
N ASP A 106 7.24 9.42 12.67
CA ASP A 106 6.37 9.19 11.52
C ASP A 106 7.14 9.34 10.20
N ASP A 107 7.38 8.23 9.50
CA ASP A 107 7.83 8.26 8.12
C ASP A 107 6.66 8.76 7.25
N THR A 108 6.73 10.04 6.86
CA THR A 108 5.66 10.68 6.10
C THR A 108 5.79 10.34 4.62
N GLY A 109 4.74 9.77 4.06
CA GLY A 109 4.64 9.59 2.63
C GLY A 109 4.48 10.93 1.92
N HIS A 110 5.53 11.42 1.25
CA HIS A 110 5.40 12.61 0.42
C HIS A 110 4.47 12.32 -0.77
N ARG A 111 3.21 12.75 -0.66
CA ARG A 111 2.16 12.61 -1.70
C ARG A 111 1.86 11.18 -2.15
N LEU A 112 1.83 10.21 -1.22
CA LEU A 112 1.44 8.82 -1.55
C LEU A 112 0.06 8.70 -2.21
N ASP A 113 -0.83 9.68 -2.01
CA ASP A 113 -2.11 9.80 -2.69
C ASP A 113 -2.00 9.97 -4.21
N ALA A 114 -0.86 10.48 -4.70
CA ALA A 114 -0.59 10.67 -6.12
C ALA A 114 0.20 9.51 -6.76
N HIS A 115 0.72 8.57 -5.96
CA HIS A 115 1.54 7.46 -6.43
C HIS A 115 0.70 6.24 -6.81
N ARG A 116 1.17 5.50 -7.82
CA ARG A 116 0.63 4.20 -8.22
C ARG A 116 1.48 3.08 -7.64
N PHE A 117 0.85 2.22 -6.84
CA PHE A 117 1.47 1.00 -6.34
C PHE A 117 1.27 -0.12 -7.34
N ARG A 118 2.22 -0.24 -8.28
CA ARG A 118 2.35 -1.36 -9.21
C ARG A 118 3.80 -1.78 -9.25
N THR A 119 4.05 -3.06 -9.47
CA THR A 119 5.42 -3.59 -9.57
C THR A 119 6.26 -2.76 -10.56
N ASN A 120 7.47 -2.43 -10.14
CA ASN A 120 8.46 -1.57 -10.82
C ASN A 120 8.14 -0.08 -10.91
N GLU A 121 7.03 0.40 -10.36
CA GLU A 121 6.82 1.83 -10.13
C GLU A 121 7.71 2.33 -8.99
N TYR A 122 7.90 3.66 -8.94
CA TYR A 122 8.69 4.32 -7.92
C TYR A 122 7.83 5.25 -7.06
N VAL A 123 8.11 5.24 -5.77
CA VAL A 123 7.47 6.11 -4.79
C VAL A 123 8.53 6.77 -3.93
N THR A 124 8.25 8.00 -3.49
CA THR A 124 9.13 8.70 -2.55
C THR A 124 8.49 8.67 -1.17
N LEU A 125 9.29 8.30 -0.18
CA LEU A 125 8.92 8.37 1.24
C LEU A 125 9.95 9.23 1.95
N GLU A 126 9.51 10.03 2.91
CA GLU A 126 10.41 10.66 3.86
C GLU A 126 10.82 9.64 4.92
N HIS A 127 12.11 9.56 5.22
CA HIS A 127 12.66 8.75 6.28
C HIS A 127 13.78 9.54 6.97
N GLU A 128 13.73 9.64 8.30
CA GLU A 128 14.67 10.43 9.09
C GLU A 128 14.82 11.90 8.61
N GLY A 129 13.73 12.47 8.10
CA GLY A 129 13.69 13.85 7.59
C GLY A 129 14.25 14.05 6.17
N GLU A 130 14.66 12.98 5.49
CA GLU A 130 15.19 13.02 4.12
C GLU A 130 14.32 12.21 3.15
N PRO A 131 14.14 12.67 1.90
CA PRO A 131 13.38 11.95 0.90
C PRO A 131 14.20 10.79 0.30
N HIS A 132 13.65 9.59 0.37
CA HIS A 132 14.21 8.39 -0.26
C HIS A 132 13.27 7.84 -1.33
N VAL A 133 13.85 7.35 -2.42
CA VAL A 133 13.10 6.72 -3.51
C VAL A 133 13.08 5.21 -3.30
N PHE A 134 11.89 4.63 -3.38
CA PHE A 134 11.67 3.19 -3.29
C PHE A 134 11.04 2.66 -4.57
N ARG A 135 11.46 1.46 -4.99
CA ARG A 135 10.80 0.70 -6.04
C ARG A 135 9.75 -0.22 -5.42
N VAL A 136 8.57 -0.27 -6.02
CA VAL A 136 7.55 -1.28 -5.70
C VAL A 136 8.03 -2.63 -6.20
N ALA A 137 8.47 -3.49 -5.27
CA ALA A 137 8.99 -4.82 -5.57
C ALA A 137 7.87 -5.82 -5.86
N SER A 138 6.78 -5.79 -5.08
CA SER A 138 5.61 -6.64 -5.30
C SER A 138 4.31 -5.97 -4.83
N VAL A 139 3.18 -6.44 -5.39
CA VAL A 139 1.82 -6.04 -5.02
C VAL A 139 0.92 -7.28 -5.05
N ASP A 140 0.76 -7.91 -3.90
CA ASP A 140 0.10 -9.20 -3.76
C ASP A 140 -1.32 -9.05 -3.20
N ASP A 141 -2.19 -10.02 -3.47
CA ASP A 141 -3.48 -10.10 -2.78
C ASP A 141 -3.26 -10.35 -1.28
N PHE A 142 -3.99 -9.62 -0.43
CA PHE A 142 -3.93 -9.81 1.02
C PHE A 142 -5.24 -10.43 1.51
N ALA A 143 -5.17 -11.68 1.92
CA ALA A 143 -6.29 -12.44 2.48
C ALA A 143 -6.45 -12.14 3.99
N PRO A 144 -7.68 -12.26 4.55
CA PRO A 144 -7.93 -12.06 5.97
C PRO A 144 -7.11 -12.96 6.92
N GLU A 145 -6.74 -14.15 6.48
CA GLU A 145 -5.92 -15.11 7.23
C GLU A 145 -4.41 -14.81 7.18
N ASP A 146 -3.97 -13.89 6.32
CA ASP A 146 -2.56 -13.55 6.18
C ASP A 146 -2.09 -12.80 7.42
N ARG A 147 -1.25 -13.47 8.22
CA ARG A 147 -0.72 -12.95 9.48
C ARG A 147 0.44 -11.98 9.24
N LEU A 148 0.80 -11.25 10.29
CA LEU A 148 1.96 -10.33 10.36
C LEU A 148 3.26 -10.93 9.77
N ALA A 149 3.43 -12.25 9.84
CA ALA A 149 4.56 -12.97 9.24
C ALA A 149 4.71 -12.73 7.72
N ALA A 150 3.63 -12.46 6.99
CA ALA A 150 3.69 -12.13 5.57
C ALA A 150 4.40 -10.79 5.32
N LEU A 151 4.39 -9.86 6.28
CA LEU A 151 5.07 -8.56 6.19
C LEU A 151 6.58 -8.68 6.42
N THR A 152 7.03 -9.69 7.16
CA THR A 152 8.46 -9.91 7.43
C THR A 152 9.11 -10.91 6.48
N ALA A 153 8.33 -11.75 5.79
CA ALA A 153 8.85 -12.66 4.77
C ALA A 153 9.36 -11.87 3.54
N PRO A 154 10.56 -12.17 3.01
CA PRO A 154 11.16 -11.44 1.89
C PRO A 154 10.27 -11.47 0.63
N TYR A 155 9.48 -12.52 0.47
CA TYR A 155 8.40 -12.59 -0.52
C TYR A 155 7.18 -13.29 0.11
N PRO A 156 6.05 -12.60 0.31
CA PRO A 156 4.82 -13.27 0.71
C PRO A 156 4.41 -14.22 -0.41
N THR A 157 4.36 -15.52 -0.14
CA THR A 157 3.85 -16.49 -1.11
C THR A 157 2.37 -16.21 -1.33
N SER A 158 2.00 -15.78 -2.53
CA SER A 158 0.59 -15.73 -2.95
C SER A 158 -0.01 -17.11 -2.77
N SER A 159 -0.86 -17.28 -1.76
CA SER A 159 -1.55 -18.53 -1.48
C SER A 159 -2.65 -18.72 -2.53
N ARG A 160 -2.29 -19.23 -3.71
CA ARG A 160 -3.28 -19.83 -4.61
C ARG A 160 -3.77 -21.13 -3.97
N ARG A 161 -4.83 -21.05 -3.16
CA ARG A 161 -5.70 -22.21 -2.95
C ARG A 161 -6.56 -22.37 -4.19
N THR A 162 -6.22 -23.36 -5.01
CA THR A 162 -7.21 -24.00 -5.88
C THR A 162 -8.29 -24.61 -4.98
N PRO A 163 -9.60 -24.43 -5.26
CA PRO A 163 -10.60 -25.29 -4.66
C PRO A 163 -10.40 -26.69 -5.23
N SER A 164 -10.09 -27.66 -4.37
CA SER A 164 -10.18 -29.07 -4.71
C SER A 164 -11.65 -29.36 -4.98
N ALA A 165 -11.96 -29.70 -6.24
CA ALA A 165 -13.27 -30.21 -6.61
C ALA A 165 -13.53 -31.52 -5.84
N ALA A 166 -14.75 -31.63 -5.30
CA ALA A 166 -15.33 -32.88 -4.82
C ALA A 166 -16.21 -33.48 -5.93
#